data_AF-A0AAE3UJD5-F1
#
_entry.id   AF-A0AAE3UJD5-F1
#
_cell.length_a   1.000
_cell.length_b   1.000
_cell.length_c   1.000
_cell.angle_alpha   90.00
_cell.angle_beta   90.00
_cell.angle_gamma   90.00
#
_symmetry.space_group_name_H-M   'P 1'
#
loop_
_entity.id
_entity.type
_entity.pdbx_description
1 polymer ?
#
loop_
_entity_poly.entity_id
_entity_poly.type
_entity_poly.pdbx_seq_one_letter_code
_entity_poly.pdbx_strand_id
1 'polypeptide(L)'
;MNAKIKIYLKVYLSLLTTALLAGCSQSNADYDLIRQVTQLTGKNLSGYRAVFFVPSQGCDGCINGAENYLLNNYLPRNRKGILFIVTGHKSKKTARIRLGEQALINQDVFVDYVQAFNREPFVSTFPKVIFLDEGNVQAIHEINPRGGEQVYANLDQI
;
A
#
# COMPACT_ATOMS: atom_id res chain seq x y z
N MET A 1 -57.99 11.11 1.86
CA MET A 1 -56.64 10.84 1.32
C MET A 1 -56.44 9.33 1.23
N ASN A 2 -56.33 8.80 0.00
CA ASN A 2 -56.57 7.38 -0.31
C ASN A 2 -55.48 6.44 0.24
N ALA A 3 -55.89 5.34 0.88
CA ALA A 3 -54.99 4.36 1.50
C ALA A 3 -53.94 3.78 0.52
N LYS A 4 -54.29 3.70 -0.77
CA LYS A 4 -53.39 3.28 -1.86
C LYS A 4 -52.16 4.19 -1.99
N ILE A 5 -52.34 5.51 -1.84
CA ILE A 5 -51.25 6.51 -1.96
C ILE A 5 -50.21 6.32 -0.85
N LYS A 6 -50.64 5.98 0.38
CA LYS A 6 -49.73 5.70 1.50
C LYS A 6 -48.90 4.43 1.29
N ILE A 7 -49.44 3.44 0.58
CA ILE A 7 -48.73 2.18 0.27
C ILE A 7 -47.66 2.44 -0.80
N TYR A 8 -47.99 3.15 -1.88
CA TYR A 8 -47.01 3.49 -2.91
C TYR A 8 -45.86 4.37 -2.38
N LEU A 9 -46.16 5.30 -1.46
CA LEU A 9 -45.14 6.15 -0.84
C LEU A 9 -44.16 5.34 0.04
N LYS A 10 -44.66 4.33 0.78
CA LYS A 10 -43.80 3.45 1.61
C LYS A 10 -42.94 2.52 0.77
N VAL A 11 -43.48 1.96 -0.31
CA VAL A 11 -42.72 1.12 -1.24
C VAL A 11 -41.63 1.94 -1.94
N TYR A 12 -41.94 3.16 -2.35
CA TYR A 12 -40.97 4.07 -2.96
C TYR A 12 -39.85 4.46 -1.97
N LEU A 13 -40.19 4.76 -0.71
CA LEU A 13 -39.19 5.04 0.33
C LEU A 13 -38.28 3.83 0.59
N SER A 14 -38.85 2.62 0.59
CA SER A 14 -38.10 1.37 0.78
C SER A 14 -37.17 1.04 -0.40
N LEU A 15 -37.56 1.38 -1.63
CA LEU A 15 -36.73 1.16 -2.82
C LEU A 15 -35.56 2.16 -2.89
N LEU A 16 -35.78 3.39 -2.41
CA LEU A 16 -34.77 4.45 -2.38
C LEU A 16 -33.66 4.14 -1.36
N THR A 17 -33.98 3.51 -0.24
CA THR A 17 -32.99 3.13 0.79
C THR A 17 -32.06 2.01 0.35
N THR A 18 -32.49 1.08 -0.50
CA THR A 18 -31.62 -0.01 -1.00
C THR A 18 -30.64 0.44 -2.09
N ALA A 19 -30.95 1.52 -2.81
CA ALA A 19 -30.08 2.06 -3.86
C ALA A 19 -28.83 2.79 -3.32
N LEU A 20 -28.86 3.25 -2.06
CA LEU A 20 -27.78 4.01 -1.43
C LEU A 20 -26.62 3.15 -0.91
N LEU A 21 -26.77 1.82 -0.85
CA LEU A 21 -25.75 0.91 -0.32
C LEU A 21 -24.83 0.29 -1.39
N ALA A 22 -25.02 0.61 -2.67
CA ALA A 22 -24.27 0.00 -3.78
C ALA A 22 -23.08 0.86 -4.27
N GLY A 23 -22.64 1.87 -3.51
CA GLY A 23 -21.71 2.90 -3.96
C GLY A 23 -20.24 2.71 -3.56
N CYS A 24 -19.66 1.52 -3.72
CA CYS A 24 -18.20 1.35 -3.66
C CYS A 24 -17.68 1.01 -5.07
N SER A 25 -17.31 2.03 -5.84
CA SER A 25 -16.58 1.84 -7.09
C SER A 25 -15.09 2.00 -6.82
N GLN A 26 -14.34 0.89 -6.84
CA GLN A 26 -12.88 0.94 -6.95
C GLN A 26 -12.51 1.65 -8.26
N SER A 27 -11.49 2.49 -8.28
CA SER A 27 -11.03 3.11 -9.52
C SER A 27 -10.27 2.09 -10.38
N ASN A 28 -10.40 2.18 -11.71
CA ASN A 28 -9.61 1.35 -12.63
C ASN A 28 -8.09 1.53 -12.42
N ALA A 29 -7.66 2.71 -11.99
CA ALA A 29 -6.25 3.03 -11.75
C ALA A 29 -5.66 2.23 -10.58
N ASP A 30 -6.42 2.06 -9.50
CA ASP A 30 -5.97 1.29 -8.33
C ASP A 30 -5.82 -0.20 -8.67
N TYR A 31 -6.76 -0.74 -9.42
CA TYR A 31 -6.71 -2.12 -9.89
C TYR A 31 -5.47 -2.36 -10.78
N ASP A 32 -5.21 -1.45 -11.72
CA ASP A 32 -4.03 -1.52 -12.59
C ASP A 32 -2.72 -1.38 -11.80
N LEU A 33 -2.70 -0.58 -10.73
CA LEU A 33 -1.54 -0.42 -9.86
C LEU A 33 -1.19 -1.76 -9.17
N ILE A 34 -2.15 -2.38 -8.49
CA ILE A 34 -1.97 -3.66 -7.78
C ILE A 34 -1.59 -4.79 -8.74
N ARG A 35 -2.22 -4.82 -9.91
CA ARG A 35 -1.88 -5.77 -10.97
C ARG A 35 -0.43 -5.61 -11.42
N GLN A 36 0.06 -4.38 -11.62
CA GLN A 36 1.46 -4.14 -11.98
C GLN A 36 2.41 -4.56 -10.87
N VAL A 37 2.11 -4.26 -9.61
CA VAL A 37 2.93 -4.72 -8.47
C VAL A 37 3.01 -6.23 -8.44
N THR A 38 1.88 -6.92 -8.61
CA THR A 38 1.80 -8.38 -8.66
C THR A 38 2.65 -8.95 -9.80
N GLN A 39 2.56 -8.36 -11.00
CA GLN A 39 3.33 -8.79 -12.17
C GLN A 39 4.83 -8.58 -12.01
N LEU A 40 5.25 -7.43 -11.47
CA LEU A 40 6.66 -7.09 -11.32
C LEU A 40 7.34 -7.85 -10.18
N THR A 41 6.62 -8.12 -9.09
CA THR A 41 7.17 -8.81 -7.92
C THR A 41 6.92 -10.31 -7.92
N GLY A 42 5.93 -10.79 -8.68
CA GLY A 42 5.42 -12.17 -8.59
C GLY A 42 4.70 -12.49 -7.28
N LYS A 43 4.38 -11.49 -6.45
CA LYS A 43 3.76 -11.67 -5.13
C LYS A 43 2.24 -11.58 -5.23
N ASN A 44 1.54 -12.53 -4.61
CA ASN A 44 0.10 -12.43 -4.41
C ASN A 44 -0.19 -11.42 -3.30
N LEU A 45 -0.85 -10.32 -3.64
CA LEU A 45 -1.12 -9.22 -2.71
C LEU A 45 -2.32 -9.47 -1.77
N SER A 46 -3.11 -10.52 -1.98
CA SER A 46 -4.24 -10.84 -1.10
C SER A 46 -3.82 -11.20 0.33
N GLY A 47 -2.58 -11.65 0.54
CA GLY A 47 -2.00 -11.95 1.85
C GLY A 47 -1.35 -10.75 2.55
N TYR A 48 -1.34 -9.58 1.92
CA TYR A 48 -0.73 -8.37 2.45
C TYR A 48 -1.80 -7.32 2.76
N ARG A 49 -1.59 -6.59 3.85
CA ARG A 49 -2.42 -5.45 4.28
C ARG A 49 -1.79 -4.11 3.91
N ALA A 50 -0.53 -4.11 3.51
CA ALA A 50 0.11 -2.95 2.93
C ALA A 50 1.22 -3.30 1.94
N VAL A 51 1.46 -2.41 0.98
CA VAL A 51 2.69 -2.36 0.18
C VAL A 51 3.42 -1.07 0.54
N PHE A 52 4.68 -1.19 0.95
CA PHE A 52 5.51 -0.07 1.38
C PHE A 52 6.66 0.12 0.38
N PHE A 53 6.54 1.14 -0.47
CA PHE A 53 7.56 1.57 -1.41
C PHE A 53 8.60 2.44 -0.71
N VAL A 54 9.87 2.05 -0.82
CA VAL A 54 11.01 2.77 -0.26
C VAL A 54 11.98 3.11 -1.40
N PRO A 55 12.07 4.38 -1.81
CA PRO A 55 13.06 4.80 -2.80
C PRO A 55 14.46 4.88 -2.18
N SER A 56 15.51 4.66 -2.96
CA SER A 56 16.91 4.78 -2.50
C SER A 56 17.49 6.19 -2.59
N GLN A 57 16.78 7.11 -3.26
CA GLN A 57 17.16 8.51 -3.52
C GLN A 57 15.95 9.42 -3.29
N GLY A 58 16.18 10.62 -2.76
CA GLY A 58 15.11 11.60 -2.49
C GLY A 58 15.26 12.23 -1.11
N CYS A 59 14.15 12.29 -0.35
CA CYS A 59 14.18 12.80 1.03
C CYS A 59 14.94 11.84 1.96
N ASP A 60 16.21 12.10 2.25
CA ASP A 60 17.05 11.24 3.10
C ASP A 60 16.40 10.94 4.46
N GLY A 61 15.85 11.94 5.14
CA GLY A 61 15.20 11.74 6.44
C GLY A 61 13.99 10.81 6.37
N CYS A 62 13.15 10.97 5.34
CA CYS A 62 11.97 10.15 5.11
C CYS A 62 12.36 8.71 4.76
N ILE A 63 13.35 8.55 3.87
CA ILE A 63 13.87 7.25 3.43
C ILE A 63 14.49 6.50 4.62
N ASN A 64 15.36 7.17 5.38
CA ASN A 64 15.98 6.59 6.57
C ASN A 64 14.93 6.18 7.60
N GLY A 65 13.84 6.94 7.75
CA GLY A 65 12.70 6.56 8.60
C GLY A 65 12.03 5.26 8.14
N ALA A 66 11.78 5.10 6.83
CA ALA A 66 11.19 3.90 6.27
C ALA A 66 12.13 2.68 6.37
N GLU A 67 13.43 2.87 6.10
CA GLU A 67 14.44 1.83 6.28
C GLU A 67 14.56 1.42 7.76
N ASN A 68 14.58 2.39 8.68
CA ASN A 68 14.60 2.13 10.11
C ASN A 68 13.35 1.35 10.57
N TYR A 69 12.17 1.68 10.05
CA TYR A 69 10.95 0.91 10.34
C TYR A 69 11.08 -0.55 9.88
N LEU A 70 11.56 -0.79 8.67
CA LEU A 70 11.81 -2.15 8.17
C LEU A 70 12.80 -2.89 9.08
N LEU A 71 13.97 -2.30 9.34
CA LEU A 71 15.10 -2.99 9.96
C LEU A 71 14.98 -3.14 11.47
N ASN A 72 14.36 -2.17 12.17
CA ASN A 72 14.35 -2.10 13.62
C ASN A 72 12.95 -2.30 14.24
N ASN A 73 11.86 -2.20 13.47
CA ASN A 73 10.50 -2.51 13.95
C ASN A 73 9.97 -3.81 13.31
N TYR A 74 9.97 -3.90 11.98
CA TYR A 74 9.28 -5.00 11.26
C TYR A 74 10.03 -6.32 11.33
N LEU A 75 11.28 -6.36 10.83
CA LEU A 75 12.07 -7.60 10.72
C LEU A 75 12.39 -8.25 12.08
N PRO A 76 12.85 -7.51 13.13
CA PRO A 76 13.22 -8.15 14.40
C PRO A 76 12.03 -8.76 15.14
N ARG A 77 10.82 -8.25 14.88
CA ARG A 77 9.57 -8.73 15.48
C ARG A 77 8.92 -9.86 14.68
N ASN A 78 9.54 -10.32 13.59
CA ASN A 78 8.98 -11.34 12.67
C ASN A 78 7.54 -11.03 12.22
N ARG A 79 7.25 -9.74 12.02
CA ARG A 79 5.93 -9.30 11.54
C ARG A 79 5.69 -9.77 10.11
N LYS A 80 4.42 -9.86 9.74
CA LYS A 80 3.96 -10.29 8.42
C LYS A 80 2.85 -9.38 7.90
N GLY A 81 2.69 -9.36 6.59
CA GLY A 81 1.57 -8.68 5.93
C GLY A 81 1.88 -7.29 5.41
N ILE A 82 3.16 -6.85 5.41
CA ILE A 82 3.60 -5.65 4.70
C ILE A 82 4.63 -6.06 3.63
N LEU A 83 4.33 -5.84 2.35
CA LEU A 83 5.31 -6.05 1.28
C LEU A 83 6.16 -4.79 1.12
N PHE A 84 7.44 -4.85 1.48
CA PHE A 84 8.39 -3.79 1.24
C PHE A 84 8.96 -3.89 -0.17
N ILE A 85 8.83 -2.83 -0.95
CA ILE A 85 9.43 -2.71 -2.29
C ILE A 85 10.51 -1.64 -2.21
N VAL A 86 11.76 -2.07 -2.17
CA VAL A 86 12.91 -1.16 -2.12
C VAL A 86 13.44 -0.98 -3.54
N THR A 87 13.38 0.24 -4.06
CA THR A 87 13.78 0.56 -5.45
C THR A 87 14.96 1.52 -5.52
N GLY A 88 15.61 1.57 -6.67
CA GLY A 88 16.77 2.43 -6.93
C GLY A 88 18.13 1.86 -6.49
N HIS A 89 18.19 0.60 -6.09
CA HIS A 89 19.46 -0.12 -5.86
C HIS A 89 19.92 -0.82 -7.15
N LYS A 90 21.00 -0.35 -7.76
CA LYS A 90 21.55 -0.96 -9.00
C LYS A 90 22.26 -2.30 -8.80
N SER A 91 22.46 -2.76 -7.56
CA SER A 91 23.18 -4.02 -7.29
C SER A 91 22.78 -4.65 -5.96
N LYS A 92 22.93 -5.98 -5.88
CA LYS A 92 22.77 -6.73 -4.61
C LYS A 92 23.74 -6.24 -3.53
N LYS A 93 24.97 -5.86 -3.91
CA LYS A 93 25.99 -5.38 -2.96
C LYS A 93 25.55 -4.10 -2.25
N THR A 94 25.04 -3.11 -3.00
CA THR A 94 24.59 -1.84 -2.41
C THR A 94 23.35 -2.02 -1.55
N ALA A 95 22.40 -2.86 -1.98
CA ALA A 95 21.24 -3.20 -1.16
C ALA A 95 21.64 -3.90 0.15
N ARG A 96 22.59 -4.85 0.10
CA ARG A 96 23.10 -5.56 1.28
C ARG A 96 23.77 -4.63 2.30
N ILE A 97 24.58 -3.70 1.83
CA ILE A 97 25.27 -2.75 2.72
C ILE A 97 24.26 -1.88 3.47
N ARG A 98 23.18 -1.47 2.78
CA ARG A 98 22.19 -0.55 3.34
C ARG A 98 21.14 -1.24 4.22
N LEU A 99 20.67 -2.41 3.79
CA LEU A 99 19.54 -3.13 4.42
C LEU A 99 19.95 -4.35 5.23
N GLY A 100 21.19 -4.83 5.09
CA GLY A 100 21.65 -6.07 5.71
C GLY A 100 21.12 -7.35 5.03
N GLU A 101 21.69 -8.50 5.39
CA GLU A 101 21.33 -9.79 4.78
C GLU A 101 19.93 -10.26 5.15
N GLN A 102 19.49 -9.99 6.38
CA GLN A 102 18.16 -10.39 6.87
C GLN A 102 17.04 -9.82 6.00
N ALA A 103 17.16 -8.55 5.59
CA ALA A 103 16.18 -7.93 4.70
C ALA A 103 16.18 -8.62 3.32
N LEU A 104 17.34 -8.95 2.77
CA LEU A 104 17.46 -9.52 1.41
C LEU A 104 16.93 -10.94 1.28
N ILE A 105 16.87 -11.70 2.37
CA ILE A 105 16.32 -13.07 2.37
C ILE A 105 14.87 -13.13 2.84
N ASN A 106 14.31 -12.01 3.32
CA ASN A 106 12.94 -11.98 3.82
C ASN A 106 11.94 -11.98 2.64
N GLN A 107 10.93 -12.86 2.72
CA GLN A 107 9.92 -13.01 1.68
C GLN A 107 9.03 -11.77 1.47
N ASP A 108 8.91 -10.92 2.49
CA ASP A 108 8.13 -9.69 2.49
C ASP A 108 8.95 -8.49 1.98
N VAL A 109 10.21 -8.70 1.57
CA VAL A 109 11.06 -7.65 1.01
C VAL A 109 11.40 -8.00 -0.44
N PHE A 110 11.04 -7.09 -1.34
CA PHE A 110 11.40 -7.14 -2.74
C PHE A 110 12.36 -6.00 -3.06
N VAL A 111 13.55 -6.32 -3.58
CA VAL A 111 14.52 -5.32 -4.03
C VAL A 111 14.49 -5.22 -5.55
N ASP A 112 14.11 -4.05 -6.05
CA ASP A 112 13.98 -3.76 -7.47
C ASP A 112 15.33 -3.39 -8.09
N TYR A 113 16.10 -4.41 -8.44
CA TYR A 113 17.43 -4.24 -9.06
C TYR A 113 17.36 -3.74 -10.50
N VAL A 114 16.25 -3.94 -11.19
CA VAL A 114 16.04 -3.56 -12.60
C VAL A 114 15.35 -2.21 -12.77
N GLN A 115 15.00 -1.55 -11.65
CA GLN A 115 14.31 -0.26 -11.62
C GLN A 115 12.95 -0.27 -12.32
N ALA A 116 12.22 -1.39 -12.27
CA ALA A 116 10.90 -1.51 -12.86
C ALA A 116 9.87 -0.57 -12.20
N PHE A 117 10.10 -0.17 -10.95
CA PHE A 117 9.28 0.78 -10.21
C PHE A 117 9.75 2.24 -10.37
N ASN A 118 10.78 2.53 -11.16
CA ASN A 118 11.23 3.89 -11.45
C ASN A 118 10.42 4.54 -12.59
N ARG A 119 9.09 4.54 -12.42
CA ARG A 119 8.12 5.13 -13.36
C ARG A 119 6.81 5.44 -12.64
N GLU A 120 6.01 6.34 -13.18
CA GLU A 120 4.65 6.59 -12.67
C GLU A 120 3.79 5.31 -12.71
N PRO A 121 2.90 5.08 -11.72
CA PRO A 121 2.62 5.93 -10.54
C PRO A 121 3.52 5.65 -9.32
N PHE A 122 4.56 4.82 -9.49
CA PHE A 122 5.39 4.30 -8.39
C PHE A 122 6.54 5.24 -8.01
N VAL A 123 7.12 5.91 -9.00
CA VAL A 123 8.21 6.86 -8.79
C VAL A 123 7.75 7.95 -7.81
N SER A 124 8.54 8.17 -6.77
CA SER A 124 8.32 9.25 -5.82
C SER A 124 9.64 9.59 -5.13
N THR A 125 9.78 10.86 -4.76
CA THR A 125 10.88 11.36 -3.93
C THR A 125 10.73 10.91 -2.47
N PHE A 126 9.54 10.42 -2.10
CA PHE A 126 9.16 10.04 -0.75
C PHE A 126 8.77 8.57 -0.68
N PRO A 127 8.98 7.89 0.47
CA PRO A 127 8.37 6.60 0.69
C PRO A 127 6.84 6.68 0.61
N LYS A 128 6.22 5.60 0.13
CA LYS A 128 4.77 5.54 -0.11
C LYS A 128 4.21 4.24 0.43
N VAL A 129 3.08 4.31 1.12
CA VAL A 129 2.36 3.17 1.67
C VAL A 129 1.02 3.06 0.99
N ILE A 130 0.72 1.88 0.46
CA ILE A 130 -0.57 1.52 -0.10
C ILE A 130 -1.21 0.52 0.85
N PHE A 131 -2.27 0.93 1.55
CA PHE A 131 -3.04 0.04 2.40
C PHE A 131 -3.98 -0.81 1.55
N LEU A 132 -4.04 -2.09 1.89
CA LEU A 132 -4.78 -3.10 1.14
C LEU A 132 -5.81 -3.79 2.03
N ASP A 133 -6.91 -4.17 1.40
CA ASP A 133 -7.89 -5.13 1.95
C ASP A 133 -8.17 -6.20 0.90
N GLU A 134 -7.80 -7.44 1.20
CA GLU A 134 -7.87 -8.59 0.29
C GLU A 134 -7.27 -8.32 -1.10
N GLY A 135 -6.18 -7.52 -1.15
CA GLY A 135 -5.51 -7.13 -2.40
C GLY A 135 -6.08 -5.89 -3.09
N ASN A 136 -7.14 -5.27 -2.56
CA ASN A 136 -7.73 -4.03 -3.09
C ASN A 136 -7.18 -2.80 -2.37
N VAL A 137 -6.93 -1.72 -3.11
CA VAL A 137 -6.41 -0.47 -2.53
C VAL A 137 -7.47 0.23 -1.70
N GLN A 138 -7.16 0.46 -0.43
CA GLN A 138 -7.99 1.24 0.49
C GLN A 138 -7.53 2.69 0.58
N ALA A 139 -6.21 2.89 0.67
CA ALA A 139 -5.63 4.22 0.78
C ALA A 139 -4.18 4.23 0.30
N ILE A 140 -3.73 5.40 -0.19
CA ILE A 140 -2.34 5.65 -0.57
C ILE A 140 -1.85 6.86 0.22
N HIS A 141 -0.74 6.71 0.93
CA HIS A 141 -0.13 7.77 1.71
C HIS A 141 1.36 7.90 1.37
N GLU A 142 1.84 9.12 1.20
CA GLU A 142 3.26 9.41 1.13
C GLU A 142 3.79 9.86 2.49
N ILE A 143 5.01 9.45 2.82
CA ILE A 143 5.72 9.83 4.04
C ILE A 143 6.69 10.95 3.69
N ASN A 144 6.29 12.18 3.96
CA ASN A 144 7.04 13.39 3.63
C ASN A 144 7.42 14.17 4.90
N PRO A 145 8.26 15.22 4.82
CA PRO A 145 8.71 15.95 6.01
C PRO A 145 7.60 16.69 6.76
N ARG A 146 6.44 16.92 6.14
CA ARG A 146 5.31 17.66 6.73
C ARG A 146 4.24 16.73 7.31
N GLY A 147 4.37 15.41 7.11
CA GLY A 147 3.42 14.42 7.59
C GLY A 147 3.82 13.00 7.19
N GLY A 148 3.54 12.04 8.07
CA GLY A 148 3.90 10.63 7.83
C GLY A 148 4.02 9.79 9.09
N GLU A 149 4.13 10.41 10.28
CA GLU A 149 4.23 9.70 11.55
C GLU A 149 3.01 8.80 11.82
N GLN A 150 1.81 9.30 11.55
CA GLN A 150 0.57 8.52 11.67
C GLN A 150 0.55 7.29 10.75
N VAL A 151 1.27 7.32 9.62
CA VAL A 151 1.36 6.16 8.72
C VAL A 151 2.07 5.01 9.42
N TYR A 152 3.15 5.26 10.16
CA TYR A 152 3.82 4.22 10.94
C TYR A 152 2.94 3.68 12.07
N ALA A 153 2.17 4.56 12.75
CA ALA A 153 1.21 4.11 13.76
C ALA A 153 0.13 3.20 13.17
N ASN A 154 -0.39 3.52 11.98
CA ASN A 154 -1.34 2.67 11.27
C ASN A 154 -0.70 1.35 10.85
N LEU A 155 0.54 1.38 10.37
CA LEU A 155 1.31 0.17 10.04
C LEU A 155 1.54 -0.71 11.26
N ASP A 156 1.67 -0.15 12.47
CA ASP A 156 1.81 -0.91 13.73
C ASP A 156 0.51 -1.59 14.18
N GLN A 157 -0.65 -1.11 13.73
CA GLN A 157 -1.95 -1.69 14.05
C GLN A 157 -2.35 -2.82 13.12
N ILE A 158 -1.67 -2.94 11.97
CA ILE A 158 -1.79 -4.10 11.11
C ILE A 158 -0.85 -5.19 11.61
#